data_AF-A0A814ZRL6-F1
#
_entry.id   AF-A0A814ZRL6-F1
#
_cell.length_a   1.000
_cell.length_b   1.000
_cell.length_c   1.000
_cell.angle_alpha   90.00
_cell.angle_beta   90.00
_cell.angle_gamma   90.00
#
_symmetry.space_group_name_H-M   'P 1'
#
loop_
_entity.id
_entity.type
_entity.pdbx_description
1 polymer ?
#
loop_
_entity_poly.entity_id
_entity_poly.type
_entity_poly.pdbx_seq_one_letter_code
_entity_poly.pdbx_strand_id
1 'polypeptide(L)'
;MHSQRNLITDNILNGAKSRCQDITNSQFGSCGCCPSPYCQAKSTPCSTNSDCECLMMAMTGAGMCTDTVMSCRDLVPCENDNKTCSPLNTISSTITTAINACLNNSLCQNNGTCQPMGNSFFCLCPSTHFGPSCEYRGSGTDLTVLEGIINGSLTNYDRTVENVLNRSNWTNMVAVVDVTGSMQPCAAAVYKWLKLSYDKLNLIKYYVFFNDGDNKADSLKVIGSTGGIYGVPTSNLNTTLAVMQAAMKNGNGGDGPENDIEAILYGIKQCPTCTNLIHIADNQVTPRDMILLANVTLPVKVITCQLSSYPVNPDLITIASRTGGSLHTLEQDIINLSGIPVNGTIVIGRNTYRRTINGYIQIA
;
A
#
# COMPACT_ATOMS: atom_id res chain seq x y z
N MET A 1 40.65 -31.70 -30.21
CA MET A 1 40.22 -32.62 -29.13
C MET A 1 40.38 -31.87 -27.80
N HIS A 2 39.25 -31.69 -27.09
CA HIS A 2 39.02 -31.51 -25.63
C HIS A 2 39.98 -30.61 -24.78
N SER A 3 39.49 -29.53 -24.12
CA SER A 3 38.75 -29.46 -22.82
C SER A 3 39.72 -29.16 -21.64
N GLN A 4 39.53 -28.32 -20.61
CA GLN A 4 38.46 -27.44 -20.10
C GLN A 4 39.02 -26.61 -18.90
N ARG A 5 38.37 -25.46 -18.63
CA ARG A 5 38.05 -24.79 -17.33
C ARG A 5 39.12 -24.10 -16.45
N ASN A 6 39.01 -22.75 -16.45
CA ASN A 6 38.77 -21.79 -15.35
C ASN A 6 39.54 -21.89 -14.02
N LEU A 7 40.15 -20.75 -13.63
CA LEU A 7 39.78 -19.95 -12.43
C LEU A 7 40.59 -18.61 -12.45
N ILE A 8 39.89 -17.49 -12.63
CA ILE A 8 40.41 -16.12 -12.41
C ILE A 8 39.58 -15.54 -11.28
N THR A 9 40.14 -15.51 -10.08
CA THR A 9 39.67 -14.67 -8.96
C THR A 9 40.87 -14.41 -8.06
N ASP A 10 41.60 -13.34 -8.34
CA ASP A 10 42.54 -12.71 -7.39
C ASP A 10 42.85 -11.31 -7.92
N ASN A 11 42.16 -10.30 -7.37
CA ASN A 11 42.65 -8.91 -7.21
C ASN A 11 41.59 -7.91 -6.72
N ILE A 12 40.81 -8.25 -5.68
CA ILE A 12 40.07 -7.25 -4.89
C ILE A 12 40.08 -7.67 -3.42
N LEU A 13 41.26 -7.71 -2.77
CA LEU A 13 41.37 -7.99 -1.33
C LEU A 13 42.46 -7.19 -0.59
N ASN A 14 43.06 -6.18 -1.20
CA ASN A 14 44.13 -5.37 -0.58
C ASN A 14 43.85 -3.86 -0.62
N GLY A 15 42.78 -3.42 0.05
CA GLY A 15 42.43 -1.99 0.15
C GLY A 15 41.87 -1.49 1.48
N ALA A 16 41.73 -2.35 2.51
CA ALA A 16 41.09 -1.96 3.78
C ALA A 16 41.86 -2.44 5.03
N LYS A 17 43.19 -2.41 4.99
CA LYS A 17 44.05 -2.64 6.16
C LYS A 17 44.89 -1.39 6.47
N SER A 18 44.26 -0.37 7.04
CA SER A 18 44.95 0.64 7.86
C SER A 18 43.92 1.58 8.49
N ARG A 19 43.58 1.34 9.77
CA ARG A 19 43.10 2.31 10.80
C ARG A 19 42.36 1.53 11.88
N CYS A 20 43.14 0.89 12.75
CA CYS A 20 42.78 0.52 14.12
C CYS A 20 44.07 0.02 14.78
N GLN A 21 44.97 0.95 15.07
CA GLN A 21 46.02 0.74 16.05
C GLN A 21 45.91 1.88 17.05
N ASP A 22 46.10 1.51 18.32
CA ASP A 22 46.22 2.33 19.52
C ASP A 22 44.93 2.79 20.19
N ILE A 23 44.32 1.88 20.96
CA ILE A 23 43.81 2.24 22.30
C ILE A 23 44.28 1.16 23.28
N THR A 24 45.19 1.56 24.16
CA THR A 24 45.77 0.75 25.24
C THR A 24 44.78 0.50 26.38
N ASN A 25 44.85 -0.71 26.92
CA ASN A 25 44.15 -1.20 28.11
C ASN A 25 44.17 -0.25 29.32
N SER A 26 43.00 0.04 29.89
CA SER A 26 42.82 0.02 31.35
C SER A 26 41.33 -0.05 31.73
N GLN A 27 40.97 -1.16 32.38
CA GLN A 27 39.78 -1.35 33.24
C GLN A 27 38.40 -1.28 32.56
N PHE A 28 37.91 -2.44 32.12
CA PHE A 28 36.60 -3.04 32.47
C PHE A 28 36.51 -4.40 31.75
N GLY A 29 36.15 -5.45 32.49
CA GLY A 29 35.85 -6.75 31.90
C GLY A 29 34.57 -6.70 31.07
N SER A 30 34.41 -7.72 30.20
CA SER A 30 33.26 -8.08 29.34
C SER A 30 33.09 -7.36 27.98
N CYS A 31 33.49 -8.09 26.92
CA CYS A 31 33.05 -8.10 25.52
C CYS A 31 32.39 -6.84 24.91
N GLY A 32 33.20 -5.91 24.40
CA GLY A 32 32.76 -4.70 23.69
C GLY A 32 32.51 -4.88 22.18
N CYS A 33 31.80 -5.92 21.74
CA CYS A 33 31.44 -6.09 20.32
C CYS A 33 30.01 -5.63 19.97
N CYS A 34 29.12 -5.45 20.95
CA CYS A 34 27.75 -5.00 20.71
C CYS A 34 27.52 -3.62 21.37
N PRO A 35 27.64 -2.49 20.62
CA PRO A 35 27.58 -1.14 21.18
C PRO A 35 26.15 -0.67 21.55
N SER A 36 25.14 -1.53 21.36
CA SER A 36 23.74 -1.25 21.59
C SER A 36 23.18 -2.11 22.74
N PRO A 37 22.37 -1.54 23.66
CA PRO A 37 21.70 -2.31 24.72
C PRO A 37 20.66 -3.30 24.18
N TYR A 38 20.35 -3.24 22.87
CA TYR A 38 19.39 -4.10 22.19
C TYR A 38 20.05 -5.28 21.44
N CYS A 39 21.34 -5.55 21.66
CA CYS A 39 22.04 -6.66 21.01
C CYS A 39 22.77 -7.57 22.03
N GLN A 40 22.84 -8.87 21.75
CA GLN A 40 23.58 -9.87 22.52
C GLN A 40 24.55 -10.69 21.66
N ALA A 41 25.55 -11.26 22.32
CA ALA A 41 26.57 -12.11 21.71
C ALA A 41 26.02 -13.49 21.36
N LYS A 42 26.18 -13.91 20.09
CA LYS A 42 25.82 -15.25 19.61
C LYS A 42 26.79 -16.35 20.06
N SER A 43 28.05 -15.99 20.35
CA SER A 43 29.08 -16.93 20.76
C SER A 43 30.14 -16.24 21.62
N THR A 44 30.87 -16.99 22.45
CA THR A 44 31.99 -16.47 23.24
C THR A 44 33.28 -17.21 22.89
N PRO A 45 34.41 -16.52 22.64
CA PRO A 45 34.57 -15.06 22.59
C PRO A 45 34.06 -14.44 21.27
N CYS A 46 33.44 -13.26 21.33
CA CYS A 46 33.05 -12.49 20.13
C CYS A 46 34.28 -11.82 19.51
N SER A 47 34.38 -11.85 18.18
CA SER A 47 35.51 -11.24 17.45
C SER A 47 35.08 -10.20 16.42
N THR A 48 33.82 -10.22 15.98
CA THR A 48 33.29 -9.36 14.91
C THR A 48 31.83 -8.95 15.15
N ASN A 49 31.35 -7.89 14.47
CA ASN A 49 29.94 -7.45 14.57
C ASN A 49 28.93 -8.50 14.05
N SER A 50 29.36 -9.44 13.20
CA SER A 50 28.52 -10.58 12.78
C SER A 50 28.25 -11.57 13.92
N ASP A 51 28.97 -11.47 15.03
CA ASP A 51 28.78 -12.29 16.22
C ASP A 51 27.71 -11.71 17.17
N CYS A 52 27.02 -10.61 16.80
CA CYS A 52 25.90 -10.03 17.55
C CYS A 52 24.53 -10.38 16.92
N GLU A 53 23.49 -10.58 17.74
CA GLU A 53 22.08 -10.59 17.37
C GLU A 53 21.28 -9.53 18.12
N CYS A 54 20.20 -9.04 17.52
CA CYS A 54 19.23 -8.22 18.22
C CYS A 54 18.45 -9.06 19.24
N LEU A 55 18.32 -8.50 20.44
CA LEU A 55 17.44 -9.06 21.46
C LEU A 55 15.99 -8.83 21.04
N MET A 56 15.26 -9.90 20.82
CA MET A 56 13.79 -9.84 20.82
C MET A 56 13.36 -9.52 22.25
N MET A 57 13.12 -8.24 22.55
CA MET A 57 12.38 -7.89 23.76
C MET A 57 10.94 -8.37 23.56
N ALA A 58 10.58 -9.47 24.23
CA ALA A 58 9.20 -9.89 24.38
C ALA A 58 8.45 -8.80 25.17
N MET A 59 7.88 -7.84 24.44
CA MET A 59 6.87 -6.94 24.99
C MET A 59 5.53 -7.67 24.92
N THR A 60 5.02 -8.06 26.08
CA THR A 60 3.62 -8.44 26.24
C THR A 60 2.77 -7.19 25.98
N GLY A 61 2.27 -7.05 24.74
CA GLY A 61 1.29 -6.03 24.37
C GLY A 61 1.68 -5.24 23.11
N ALA A 62 0.97 -5.51 22.02
CA ALA A 62 0.80 -4.67 20.83
C ALA A 62 2.07 -4.04 20.21
N GLY A 63 2.70 -4.78 19.30
CA GLY A 63 3.71 -4.27 18.37
C GLY A 63 4.31 -5.40 17.55
N MET A 64 3.83 -5.58 16.32
CA MET A 64 4.40 -6.57 15.39
C MET A 64 5.73 -6.04 14.85
N CYS A 65 6.83 -6.69 15.21
CA CYS A 65 8.06 -6.64 14.42
C CYS A 65 7.91 -7.67 13.29
N THR A 66 7.96 -7.24 12.04
CA THR A 66 7.96 -8.15 10.88
C THR A 66 9.36 -8.76 10.72
N ASP A 67 9.40 -10.07 10.44
CA ASP A 67 10.60 -10.89 10.23
C ASP A 67 11.43 -10.46 9.01
N THR A 68 12.10 -9.32 9.12
CA THR A 68 13.17 -8.94 8.20
C THR A 68 14.43 -8.79 9.01
N VAL A 69 15.37 -9.70 8.78
CA VAL A 69 16.71 -9.69 9.36
C VAL A 69 17.41 -8.40 8.93
N MET A 70 17.25 -7.32 9.69
CA MET A 70 18.07 -6.12 9.56
C MET A 70 19.48 -6.49 9.98
N SER A 71 20.39 -6.57 9.02
CA SER A 71 21.80 -6.67 9.32
C SER A 71 22.23 -5.36 10.00
N CYS A 72 23.11 -5.42 11.00
CA CYS A 72 23.65 -4.24 11.69
C CYS A 72 24.44 -3.27 10.76
N ARG A 73 24.44 -3.52 9.45
CA ARG A 73 25.12 -2.73 8.42
C ARG A 73 24.31 -1.52 7.94
N ASP A 74 23.01 -1.45 8.27
CA ASP A 74 22.10 -0.42 7.73
C ASP A 74 21.86 0.77 8.68
N LEU A 75 22.64 0.89 9.77
CA LEU A 75 22.69 2.12 10.55
C LEU A 75 23.70 3.07 9.91
N VAL A 76 23.18 4.15 9.33
CA VAL A 76 23.91 5.24 8.63
C VAL A 76 25.16 5.70 9.43
N PRO A 77 26.31 5.97 8.77
CA PRO A 77 27.49 6.50 9.44
C PRO A 77 27.24 7.93 9.93
N CYS A 78 27.56 8.23 11.18
CA CYS A 78 27.63 9.61 11.66
C CYS A 78 28.78 10.33 10.94
N GLU A 79 28.47 11.16 9.93
CA GLU A 79 29.41 12.13 9.39
C GLU A 79 29.30 13.47 10.13
N ASN A 80 30.48 13.95 10.55
CA ASN A 80 30.85 15.30 10.99
C ASN A 80 30.76 15.63 12.49
N ASP A 81 31.95 15.53 13.10
CA ASP A 81 32.61 16.46 14.03
C ASP A 81 31.78 17.12 15.16
N ASN A 82 32.15 16.69 16.37
CA ASN A 82 32.23 17.53 17.58
C ASN A 82 30.91 17.91 18.29
N LYS A 83 30.03 16.94 18.56
CA LYS A 83 29.04 17.06 19.65
C LYS A 83 29.06 15.84 20.57
N THR A 84 29.39 16.11 21.82
CA THR A 84 29.26 15.21 22.97
C THR A 84 27.83 14.65 23.07
N CYS A 85 27.68 13.32 23.09
CA CYS A 85 26.43 12.67 23.44
C CYS A 85 26.14 12.87 24.93
N SER A 86 25.30 13.85 25.26
CA SER A 86 24.73 13.98 26.61
C SER A 86 23.53 13.02 26.76
N PRO A 87 23.37 12.37 27.93
CA PRO A 87 22.22 11.49 28.17
C PRO A 87 20.94 12.34 28.17
N LEU A 88 20.02 12.05 27.25
CA LEU A 88 18.68 12.63 27.24
C LEU A 88 17.87 12.10 28.42
N ASN A 89 18.15 12.65 29.61
CA ASN A 89 17.20 12.72 30.70
C ASN A 89 16.18 13.82 30.37
N THR A 90 15.12 13.44 29.67
CA THR A 90 13.72 13.87 29.88
C THR A 90 12.90 13.17 28.82
N ILE A 91 12.39 12.00 29.17
CA ILE A 91 11.27 11.38 28.48
C ILE A 91 10.08 12.30 28.77
N SER A 92 9.83 13.28 27.89
CA SER A 92 8.46 13.76 27.71
C SER A 92 7.77 12.63 26.97
N SER A 93 7.11 11.77 27.74
CA SER A 93 6.26 10.70 27.26
C SER A 93 5.06 11.30 26.54
N THR A 94 5.26 11.74 25.31
CA THR A 94 4.19 11.75 24.32
C THR A 94 4.39 10.48 23.51
N ILE A 95 4.11 9.35 24.17
CA ILE A 95 3.64 8.16 23.47
C ILE A 95 2.42 8.69 22.71
N THR A 96 2.55 8.93 21.41
CA THR A 96 1.39 9.07 20.55
C THR A 96 0.81 7.67 20.49
N THR A 97 0.02 7.33 21.51
CA THR A 97 -0.81 6.14 21.51
C THR A 97 -1.59 6.24 20.21
N ALA A 98 -1.35 5.33 19.26
CA ALA A 98 -2.24 5.19 18.12
C ALA A 98 -3.65 5.14 18.72
N ILE A 99 -4.45 6.18 18.49
CA ILE A 99 -5.78 6.24 19.05
C ILE A 99 -6.50 5.07 18.40
N ASN A 100 -6.73 4.01 19.16
CA ASN A 100 -7.48 2.86 18.66
C ASN A 100 -8.89 3.38 18.35
N ALA A 101 -9.13 3.67 17.07
CA ALA A 101 -10.37 4.21 16.59
C ALA A 101 -11.55 3.29 16.96
N CYS A 102 -11.31 1.98 17.07
CA CYS A 102 -12.31 0.98 17.47
C CYS A 102 -12.71 1.01 18.96
N LEU A 103 -12.14 1.89 19.80
CA LEU A 103 -12.60 2.06 21.19
C LEU A 103 -14.03 2.61 21.28
N ASN A 104 -14.51 3.26 20.20
CA ASN A 104 -15.93 3.60 20.05
C ASN A 104 -16.67 2.45 19.36
N ASN A 105 -17.34 1.63 20.16
CA ASN A 105 -18.08 0.44 19.72
C ASN A 105 -19.31 0.74 18.81
N SER A 106 -19.49 2.00 18.38
CA SER A 106 -20.58 2.48 17.53
C SER A 106 -20.14 2.85 16.10
N LEU A 107 -18.86 2.68 15.75
CA LEU A 107 -18.35 3.02 14.42
C LEU A 107 -18.82 2.03 13.36
N CYS A 108 -18.74 0.73 13.65
CA CYS A 108 -19.32 -0.30 12.80
C CYS A 108 -20.76 -0.58 13.24
N GLN A 109 -21.70 -0.36 12.32
CA GLN A 109 -23.12 -0.58 12.51
C GLN A 109 -23.49 -2.04 12.26
N ASN A 110 -24.75 -2.40 12.57
CA ASN A 110 -25.35 -3.68 12.19
C ASN A 110 -24.50 -4.92 12.51
N ASN A 111 -23.88 -4.94 13.69
CA ASN A 111 -23.06 -6.05 14.18
C ASN A 111 -21.74 -6.26 13.39
N GLY A 112 -21.26 -5.22 12.70
CA GLY A 112 -19.92 -5.16 12.10
C GLY A 112 -18.81 -5.18 13.14
N THR A 113 -17.69 -5.82 12.81
CA THR A 113 -16.53 -5.92 13.69
C THR A 113 -15.50 -4.88 13.30
N CYS A 114 -15.17 -3.98 14.22
CA CYS A 114 -14.16 -2.95 13.99
C CYS A 114 -12.74 -3.52 14.08
N GLN A 115 -11.92 -3.25 13.07
CA GLN A 115 -10.50 -3.56 13.02
C GLN A 115 -9.68 -2.25 13.03
N PRO A 116 -8.74 -2.07 13.98
CA PRO A 116 -7.92 -0.86 14.02
C PRO A 116 -6.89 -0.84 12.90
N MET A 117 -6.73 0.30 12.22
CA MET A 117 -5.74 0.53 11.17
C MET A 117 -4.98 1.84 11.44
N GLY A 118 -3.92 1.77 12.26
CA GLY A 118 -3.14 2.95 12.65
C GLY A 118 -3.98 3.97 13.43
N ASN A 119 -4.17 5.18 12.88
CA ASN A 119 -5.07 6.21 13.40
C ASN A 119 -6.50 6.12 12.81
N SER A 120 -6.79 5.09 12.01
CA SER A 120 -8.06 4.84 11.33
C SER A 120 -8.69 3.52 11.80
N PHE A 121 -9.86 3.18 11.27
CA PHE A 121 -10.54 1.90 11.47
C PHE A 121 -11.10 1.39 10.15
N PHE A 122 -11.36 0.08 10.10
CA PHE A 122 -12.14 -0.56 9.04
C PHE A 122 -13.19 -1.49 9.67
N CYS A 123 -14.33 -1.66 9.00
CA CYS A 123 -15.42 -2.51 9.48
C CYS A 123 -15.55 -3.80 8.67
N LEU A 124 -15.36 -4.94 9.34
CA LEU A 124 -15.73 -6.26 8.81
C LEU A 124 -17.24 -6.43 8.92
N CYS A 125 -17.93 -6.35 7.79
CA CYS A 125 -19.39 -6.47 7.77
C CYS A 125 -19.87 -7.93 7.76
N PRO A 126 -20.95 -8.27 8.48
CA PRO A 126 -21.65 -9.53 8.32
C PRO A 126 -22.15 -9.68 6.87
N SER A 127 -22.34 -10.91 6.40
CA SER A 127 -22.78 -11.20 5.03
C SER A 127 -24.11 -10.55 4.59
N THR A 128 -24.89 -10.04 5.55
CA THR A 128 -26.16 -9.37 5.33
C THR A 128 -26.07 -7.84 5.33
N HIS A 129 -24.87 -7.27 5.50
CA HIS A 129 -24.64 -5.84 5.53
C HIS A 129 -23.37 -5.45 4.78
N PHE A 130 -23.29 -4.19 4.36
CA PHE A 130 -22.16 -3.64 3.62
C PHE A 130 -21.99 -2.15 3.84
N GLY A 131 -20.94 -1.57 3.27
CA GLY A 131 -20.56 -0.17 3.42
C GLY A 131 -19.38 0.00 4.38
N PRO A 132 -18.72 1.18 4.36
CA PRO A 132 -17.55 1.45 5.20
C PRO A 132 -17.82 1.33 6.70
N SER A 133 -19.08 1.47 7.12
CA SER A 133 -19.53 1.30 8.50
C SER A 133 -20.58 0.20 8.64
N CYS A 134 -20.72 -0.70 7.67
CA CYS A 134 -21.77 -1.73 7.63
C CYS A 134 -23.20 -1.18 7.78
N GLU A 135 -23.43 0.06 7.35
CA GLU A 135 -24.67 0.80 7.55
C GLU A 135 -25.82 0.35 6.65
N TYR A 136 -25.53 -0.42 5.59
CA TYR A 136 -26.52 -0.85 4.61
C TYR A 136 -26.85 -2.33 4.72
N ARG A 137 -28.10 -2.68 4.45
CA ARG A 137 -28.62 -4.06 4.48
C ARG A 137 -28.63 -4.68 3.09
N GLY A 138 -28.12 -5.91 2.96
CA GLY A 138 -28.05 -6.71 1.74
C GLY A 138 -26.69 -7.40 1.60
N SER A 139 -26.52 -8.27 0.59
CA SER A 139 -25.17 -8.53 0.07
C SER A 139 -24.90 -7.43 -0.95
N GLY A 140 -23.88 -6.61 -0.76
CA GLY A 140 -23.57 -5.49 -1.65
C GLY A 140 -22.99 -5.92 -3.01
N THR A 141 -23.48 -7.05 -3.52
CA THR A 141 -23.01 -7.86 -4.64
C THR A 141 -24.07 -7.94 -5.76
N ASP A 142 -25.21 -7.29 -5.59
CA ASP A 142 -26.27 -7.20 -6.58
C ASP A 142 -26.21 -5.85 -7.30
N LEU A 143 -26.30 -5.84 -8.63
CA LEU A 143 -26.32 -4.61 -9.41
C LEU A 143 -27.50 -3.70 -9.03
N THR A 144 -28.57 -4.27 -8.47
CA THR A 144 -29.69 -3.51 -7.90
C THR A 144 -29.28 -2.59 -6.75
N VAL A 145 -28.24 -2.95 -5.98
CA VAL A 145 -27.64 -2.09 -4.95
C VAL A 145 -26.97 -0.89 -5.61
N LEU A 146 -26.20 -1.10 -6.66
CA LEU A 146 -25.54 -0.01 -7.40
C LEU A 146 -26.57 0.93 -8.03
N GLU A 147 -27.67 0.39 -8.57
CA GLU A 147 -28.80 1.18 -9.09
C GLU A 147 -29.50 1.97 -7.99
N GLY A 148 -29.67 1.39 -6.79
CA GLY A 148 -30.19 2.08 -5.62
C GLY A 148 -29.32 3.25 -5.17
N ILE A 149 -27.98 3.07 -5.19
CA ILE A 149 -27.00 4.14 -4.90
C ILE A 149 -27.15 5.27 -5.92
N ILE A 150 -27.19 4.94 -7.22
CA ILE A 150 -27.31 5.94 -8.29
C ILE A 150 -28.60 6.75 -8.20
N ASN A 151 -29.72 6.09 -7.92
CA ASN A 151 -31.04 6.72 -7.86
C ASN A 151 -31.28 7.49 -6.56
N GLY A 152 -30.26 7.63 -5.70
CA GLY A 152 -30.34 8.36 -4.43
C GLY A 152 -31.16 7.66 -3.36
N SER A 153 -31.46 6.36 -3.53
CA SER A 153 -32.14 5.54 -2.52
C SER A 153 -31.18 5.05 -1.43
N LEU A 154 -29.86 5.12 -1.67
CA LEU A 154 -28.80 4.83 -0.70
C LEU A 154 -27.86 6.04 -0.59
N THR A 155 -27.77 6.63 0.59
CA THR A 155 -27.14 7.94 0.84
C THR A 155 -25.62 7.85 1.03
N ASN A 156 -24.83 7.52 -0.01
CA ASN A 156 -23.34 7.67 -0.02
C ASN A 156 -22.77 7.44 -1.43
N TYR A 157 -23.19 8.19 -2.44
CA TYR A 157 -22.68 8.03 -3.81
C TYR A 157 -21.41 8.88 -4.05
N ASP A 158 -20.31 8.25 -4.46
CA ASP A 158 -19.03 8.92 -4.74
C ASP A 158 -18.92 9.26 -6.23
N ARG A 159 -18.83 10.56 -6.55
CA ARG A 159 -18.78 11.06 -7.94
C ARG A 159 -17.37 11.13 -8.52
N THR A 160 -16.34 10.77 -7.76
CA THR A 160 -14.93 10.99 -8.12
C THR A 160 -14.58 10.36 -9.46
N VAL A 161 -14.94 9.09 -9.67
CA VAL A 161 -14.66 8.37 -10.92
C VAL A 161 -15.26 9.09 -12.12
N GLU A 162 -16.54 9.47 -12.07
CA GLU A 162 -17.20 10.13 -13.21
C GLU A 162 -16.59 11.50 -13.48
N ASN A 163 -16.34 12.29 -12.45
CA ASN A 163 -15.80 13.62 -12.59
C ASN A 163 -14.37 13.59 -13.16
N VAL A 164 -13.54 12.64 -12.73
CA VAL A 164 -12.19 12.45 -13.25
C VAL A 164 -12.23 11.98 -14.70
N LEU A 165 -13.00 10.93 -14.99
CA LEU A 165 -13.08 10.38 -16.34
C LEU A 165 -13.65 11.40 -17.33
N ASN A 166 -14.65 12.20 -16.93
CA ASN A 166 -15.25 13.23 -17.79
C ASN A 166 -14.30 14.38 -18.13
N ARG A 167 -13.40 14.76 -17.22
CA ARG A 167 -12.42 15.84 -17.47
C ARG A 167 -11.10 15.33 -18.06
N SER A 168 -10.92 14.01 -18.17
CA SER A 168 -9.74 13.40 -18.75
C SER A 168 -9.79 13.34 -20.28
N ASN A 169 -8.63 13.25 -20.92
CA ASN A 169 -8.48 13.01 -22.36
C ASN A 169 -7.71 11.70 -22.65
N TRP A 170 -7.70 10.78 -21.68
CA TRP A 170 -6.90 9.57 -21.74
C TRP A 170 -7.52 8.55 -22.70
N THR A 171 -6.65 7.78 -23.37
CA THR A 171 -7.05 6.78 -24.37
C THR A 171 -6.15 5.56 -24.26
N ASN A 172 -6.54 4.44 -24.88
CA ASN A 172 -5.79 3.18 -24.85
C ASN A 172 -5.50 2.73 -23.41
N MET A 173 -6.56 2.68 -22.60
CA MET A 173 -6.44 2.46 -21.16
C MET A 173 -6.81 1.04 -20.76
N VAL A 174 -6.15 0.54 -19.72
CA VAL A 174 -6.69 -0.54 -18.88
C VAL A 174 -7.16 0.08 -17.57
N ALA A 175 -8.37 -0.27 -17.13
CA ALA A 175 -8.92 0.19 -15.86
C ALA A 175 -8.90 -0.97 -14.86
N VAL A 176 -8.21 -0.75 -13.74
CA VAL A 176 -8.09 -1.68 -12.62
C VAL A 176 -8.90 -1.10 -11.47
N VAL A 177 -9.92 -1.83 -11.05
CA VAL A 177 -10.98 -1.32 -10.18
C VAL A 177 -11.09 -2.22 -8.97
N ASP A 178 -10.84 -1.62 -7.81
CA ASP A 178 -11.20 -2.21 -6.53
C ASP A 178 -12.73 -2.26 -6.42
N VAL A 179 -13.25 -3.46 -6.14
CA VAL A 179 -14.68 -3.71 -5.94
C VAL A 179 -14.98 -4.41 -4.61
N THR A 180 -14.13 -4.21 -3.60
CA THR A 180 -14.42 -4.61 -2.22
C THR A 180 -15.60 -3.83 -1.63
N GLY A 181 -16.08 -4.25 -0.46
CA GLY A 181 -17.32 -3.73 0.11
C GLY A 181 -17.32 -2.24 0.39
N SER A 182 -16.19 -1.72 0.87
CA SER A 182 -16.02 -0.29 1.13
C SER A 182 -16.09 0.53 -0.16
N MET A 183 -15.72 -0.06 -1.29
CA MET A 183 -15.72 0.62 -2.59
C MET A 183 -17.08 0.76 -3.26
N GLN A 184 -18.17 0.24 -2.69
CA GLN A 184 -19.49 0.27 -3.34
C GLN A 184 -19.99 1.66 -3.78
N PRO A 185 -19.83 2.75 -3.00
CA PRO A 185 -20.06 4.11 -3.47
C PRO A 185 -19.39 4.43 -4.81
N CYS A 186 -18.14 3.99 -4.98
CA CYS A 186 -17.34 4.25 -6.16
C CYS A 186 -17.58 3.22 -7.27
N ALA A 187 -17.80 1.96 -6.92
CA ALA A 187 -18.24 0.91 -7.83
C ALA A 187 -19.56 1.32 -8.51
N ALA A 188 -20.48 1.98 -7.81
CA ALA A 188 -21.69 2.54 -8.41
C ALA A 188 -21.38 3.60 -9.49
N ALA A 189 -20.37 4.45 -9.28
CA ALA A 189 -19.91 5.40 -10.29
C ALA A 189 -19.24 4.72 -11.48
N VAL A 190 -18.48 3.64 -11.26
CA VAL A 190 -17.95 2.80 -12.36
C VAL A 190 -19.07 2.15 -13.16
N TYR A 191 -20.07 1.58 -12.48
CA TYR A 191 -21.25 0.99 -13.09
C TYR A 191 -22.02 2.00 -13.94
N LYS A 192 -22.24 3.21 -13.40
CA LYS A 192 -22.87 4.30 -14.14
C LYS A 192 -22.05 4.76 -15.34
N TRP A 193 -20.73 4.89 -15.18
CA TRP A 193 -19.83 5.20 -16.29
C TRP A 193 -19.96 4.18 -17.42
N LEU A 194 -19.92 2.88 -17.10
CA LEU A 194 -20.07 1.79 -18.06
C LEU A 194 -21.41 1.89 -18.84
N LYS A 195 -22.52 2.18 -18.16
CA LYS A 195 -23.85 2.29 -18.79
C LYS A 195 -24.01 3.53 -19.66
N LEU A 196 -23.42 4.66 -19.26
CA LEU A 196 -23.70 5.96 -19.89
C LEU A 196 -22.65 6.40 -20.90
N SER A 197 -21.48 5.76 -20.94
CA SER A 197 -20.34 6.23 -21.73
C SER A 197 -20.12 5.39 -22.99
N TYR A 198 -21.19 4.98 -23.68
CA TYR A 198 -21.13 4.06 -24.83
C TYR A 198 -20.13 4.52 -25.90
N ASP A 199 -20.18 5.79 -26.29
CA ASP A 199 -19.27 6.39 -27.29
C ASP A 199 -17.81 6.52 -26.82
N LYS A 200 -17.57 6.35 -25.51
CA LYS A 200 -16.25 6.38 -24.87
C LYS A 200 -15.77 4.99 -24.44
N LEU A 201 -16.54 3.92 -24.69
CA LEU A 201 -16.17 2.56 -24.27
C LEU A 201 -14.85 2.11 -24.88
N ASN A 202 -14.50 2.58 -26.08
CA ASN A 202 -13.23 2.25 -26.73
C ASN A 202 -12.00 2.92 -26.10
N LEU A 203 -12.18 3.91 -25.21
CA LEU A 203 -11.07 4.56 -24.52
C LEU A 203 -10.41 3.61 -23.51
N ILE A 204 -11.23 2.81 -22.82
CA ILE A 204 -10.79 1.75 -21.90
C ILE A 204 -10.93 0.43 -22.64
N LYS A 205 -9.81 -0.17 -23.04
CA LYS A 205 -9.79 -1.42 -23.81
C LYS A 205 -10.00 -2.67 -22.97
N TYR A 206 -9.72 -2.59 -21.67
CA TYR A 206 -9.75 -3.72 -20.77
C TYR A 206 -10.11 -3.27 -19.35
N TYR A 207 -10.96 -4.04 -18.68
CA TYR A 207 -11.26 -3.87 -17.26
C TYR A 207 -10.70 -5.04 -16.46
N VAL A 208 -10.18 -4.71 -15.28
CA VAL A 208 -9.80 -5.65 -14.24
C VAL A 208 -10.54 -5.25 -12.99
N PHE A 209 -11.32 -6.16 -12.42
CA PHE A 209 -11.98 -5.99 -11.14
C PHE A 209 -11.29 -6.90 -10.13
N PHE A 210 -10.99 -6.41 -8.92
CA PHE A 210 -10.41 -7.23 -7.87
C PHE A 210 -11.13 -7.07 -6.54
N ASN A 211 -11.10 -8.14 -5.74
CA ASN A 211 -11.91 -8.26 -4.52
C ASN A 211 -11.11 -8.81 -3.32
N ASP A 212 -9.77 -8.77 -3.42
CA ASP A 212 -8.82 -9.25 -2.42
C ASP A 212 -8.92 -10.75 -2.10
N GLY A 213 -9.00 -11.57 -3.16
CA GLY A 213 -8.75 -13.00 -3.05
C GLY A 213 -9.97 -13.90 -2.89
N ASP A 214 -11.16 -13.51 -3.35
CA ASP A 214 -12.37 -14.34 -3.35
C ASP A 214 -12.78 -14.85 -1.94
N ASN A 215 -12.77 -13.97 -0.94
CA ASN A 215 -13.01 -14.29 0.48
C ASN A 215 -12.05 -15.36 1.03
N LYS A 216 -10.87 -15.51 0.42
CA LYS A 216 -9.78 -16.34 0.95
C LYS A 216 -9.42 -15.86 2.35
N ALA A 217 -9.23 -16.79 3.27
CA ALA A 217 -8.82 -16.49 4.64
C ALA A 217 -7.50 -15.69 4.64
N ASP A 218 -7.40 -14.69 5.52
CA ASP A 218 -6.29 -13.71 5.52
C ASP A 218 -4.90 -14.38 5.60
N SER A 219 -4.78 -15.48 6.34
CA SER A 219 -3.52 -16.25 6.46
C SER A 219 -3.07 -16.92 5.16
N LEU A 220 -3.94 -17.00 4.15
CA LEU A 220 -3.67 -17.59 2.84
C LEU A 220 -3.44 -16.52 1.76
N LYS A 221 -3.61 -15.22 2.07
CA LYS A 221 -3.37 -14.11 1.15
C LYS A 221 -1.86 -13.84 1.01
N VAL A 222 -1.22 -14.69 0.22
CA VAL A 222 0.21 -14.60 -0.08
C VAL A 222 0.43 -13.56 -1.19
N ILE A 223 1.29 -12.57 -0.93
CA ILE A 223 1.68 -11.55 -1.91
C ILE A 223 2.13 -12.19 -3.23
N GLY A 224 1.55 -11.74 -4.34
CA GLY A 224 1.80 -12.28 -5.68
C GLY A 224 0.93 -13.48 -6.04
N SER A 225 0.06 -13.93 -5.13
CA SER A 225 -0.84 -15.08 -5.32
C SER A 225 -2.14 -14.95 -4.51
N THR A 226 -2.55 -13.71 -4.21
CA THR A 226 -3.77 -13.42 -3.44
C THR A 226 -5.01 -13.84 -4.22
N GLY A 227 -5.02 -13.61 -5.54
CA GLY A 227 -6.14 -14.01 -6.41
C GLY A 227 -7.32 -13.03 -6.37
N GLY A 228 -8.52 -13.49 -6.72
CA GLY A 228 -9.69 -12.59 -6.75
C GLY A 228 -9.62 -11.51 -7.81
N ILE A 229 -8.98 -11.81 -8.96
CA ILE A 229 -8.76 -10.87 -10.07
C ILE A 229 -9.55 -11.32 -11.29
N TYR A 230 -10.38 -10.43 -11.81
CA TYR A 230 -11.36 -10.70 -12.86
C TYR A 230 -11.14 -9.76 -14.04
N GLY A 231 -10.69 -10.31 -15.17
CA GLY A 231 -10.39 -9.56 -16.39
C GLY A 231 -11.47 -9.68 -17.45
N VAL A 232 -11.75 -8.58 -18.16
CA VAL A 232 -12.65 -8.58 -19.32
C VAL A 232 -12.23 -7.54 -20.37
N PRO A 233 -12.13 -7.90 -21.66
CA PRO A 233 -11.94 -6.93 -22.72
C PRO A 233 -13.21 -6.10 -22.93
N THR A 234 -13.05 -4.80 -23.16
CA THR A 234 -14.18 -3.90 -23.38
C THR A 234 -14.73 -4.08 -24.80
N SER A 235 -15.68 -4.99 -24.95
CA SER A 235 -16.39 -5.23 -26.21
C SER A 235 -17.91 -5.26 -26.03
N ASN A 236 -18.38 -5.63 -24.84
CA ASN A 236 -19.79 -5.78 -24.51
C ASN A 236 -20.07 -5.29 -23.09
N LEU A 237 -21.03 -4.38 -22.96
CA LEU A 237 -21.45 -3.82 -21.67
C LEU A 237 -21.94 -4.92 -20.71
N ASN A 238 -22.85 -5.79 -21.15
CA ASN A 238 -23.45 -6.82 -20.31
C ASN A 238 -22.39 -7.81 -19.80
N THR A 239 -21.44 -8.20 -20.65
CA THR A 239 -20.32 -9.06 -20.23
C THR A 239 -19.44 -8.34 -19.20
N THR A 240 -19.13 -7.07 -19.40
CA THR A 240 -18.32 -6.29 -18.46
C THR A 240 -19.01 -6.17 -17.10
N LEU A 241 -20.31 -5.86 -17.09
CA LEU A 241 -21.12 -5.77 -15.88
C LEU A 241 -21.24 -7.12 -15.16
N ALA A 242 -21.39 -8.22 -15.90
CA ALA A 242 -21.43 -9.56 -15.31
C ALA A 242 -20.11 -9.94 -14.63
N VAL A 243 -18.97 -9.57 -15.22
CA VAL A 243 -17.64 -9.82 -14.63
C VAL A 243 -17.42 -8.96 -13.39
N MET A 244 -17.80 -7.68 -13.44
CA MET A 244 -17.79 -6.80 -12.27
C MET A 244 -18.63 -7.38 -11.12
N GLN A 245 -19.87 -7.80 -11.42
CA GLN A 245 -20.76 -8.39 -10.43
C GLN A 245 -20.20 -9.71 -9.86
N ALA A 246 -19.57 -10.54 -10.69
CA ALA A 246 -18.94 -11.78 -10.24
C ALA A 246 -17.80 -11.50 -9.26
N ALA A 247 -16.94 -10.52 -9.56
CA ALA A 247 -15.87 -10.08 -8.66
C ALA A 247 -16.44 -9.61 -7.32
N MET A 248 -17.41 -8.68 -7.33
CA MET A 248 -18.07 -8.21 -6.09
C MET A 248 -18.71 -9.34 -5.28
N LYS A 249 -19.30 -10.33 -5.95
CA LYS A 249 -19.97 -11.46 -5.26
C LYS A 249 -18.99 -12.40 -4.57
N ASN A 250 -17.83 -12.61 -5.17
CA ASN A 250 -16.90 -13.61 -4.70
C ASN A 250 -15.98 -13.10 -3.59
N GLY A 251 -15.87 -11.79 -3.36
CA GLY A 251 -14.99 -11.21 -2.34
C GLY A 251 -15.45 -9.84 -1.87
N ASN A 252 -15.24 -9.55 -0.59
CA ASN A 252 -15.60 -8.28 0.04
C ASN A 252 -14.38 -7.49 0.56
N GLY A 253 -13.16 -7.98 0.33
CA GLY A 253 -11.98 -7.59 1.11
C GLY A 253 -11.69 -8.58 2.24
N GLY A 254 -11.26 -8.06 3.39
CA GLY A 254 -10.99 -8.86 4.60
C GLY A 254 -10.26 -8.05 5.65
N ASP A 255 -9.01 -8.41 5.94
CA ASP A 255 -8.12 -7.82 6.94
C ASP A 255 -7.73 -6.35 6.75
N GLY A 256 -8.24 -5.66 5.74
CA GLY A 256 -7.96 -4.26 5.45
C GLY A 256 -7.04 -4.09 4.24
N PRO A 257 -5.77 -4.54 4.28
CA PRO A 257 -4.87 -4.43 3.13
C PRO A 257 -5.30 -5.29 1.93
N GLU A 258 -5.23 -4.73 0.72
CA GLU A 258 -5.70 -5.40 -0.50
C GLU A 258 -4.59 -5.71 -1.53
N ASN A 259 -4.92 -6.38 -2.63
CA ASN A 259 -3.96 -6.86 -3.64
C ASN A 259 -3.95 -6.04 -4.95
N ASP A 260 -3.89 -4.72 -4.80
CA ASP A 260 -3.93 -3.76 -5.90
C ASP A 260 -2.84 -3.99 -6.95
N ILE A 261 -1.59 -4.24 -6.54
CA ILE A 261 -0.47 -4.33 -7.48
C ILE A 261 -0.55 -5.61 -8.31
N GLU A 262 -0.98 -6.74 -7.73
CA GLU A 262 -1.28 -7.97 -8.47
C GLU A 262 -2.31 -7.71 -9.57
N ALA A 263 -3.40 -6.99 -9.26
CA ALA A 263 -4.44 -6.63 -10.23
C ALA A 263 -3.91 -5.69 -11.33
N ILE A 264 -3.06 -4.72 -10.96
CA ILE A 264 -2.37 -3.83 -11.90
C ILE A 264 -1.49 -4.61 -12.87
N LEU A 265 -0.64 -5.50 -12.36
CA LEU A 265 0.27 -6.33 -13.17
C LEU A 265 -0.51 -7.26 -14.10
N TYR A 266 -1.62 -7.83 -13.61
CA TYR A 266 -2.55 -8.60 -14.44
C TYR A 266 -3.09 -7.74 -15.59
N GLY A 267 -3.58 -6.52 -15.32
CA GLY A 267 -4.12 -5.63 -16.34
C GLY A 267 -3.11 -5.24 -17.42
N ILE A 268 -1.87 -4.93 -17.03
CA ILE A 268 -0.77 -4.65 -17.97
C ILE A 268 -0.54 -5.84 -18.91
N LYS A 269 -0.53 -7.05 -18.36
CA LYS A 269 -0.35 -8.28 -19.16
C LYS A 269 -1.49 -8.51 -20.15
N GLN A 270 -2.73 -8.23 -19.75
CA GLN A 270 -3.91 -8.46 -20.61
C GLN A 270 -4.09 -7.40 -21.69
N CYS A 271 -3.57 -6.19 -21.51
CA CYS A 271 -3.67 -5.13 -22.49
C CYS A 271 -2.29 -4.65 -22.99
N PRO A 272 -1.57 -5.44 -23.81
CA PRO A 272 -0.26 -5.05 -24.33
C PRO A 272 -0.29 -3.84 -25.26
N THR A 273 -1.47 -3.44 -25.76
CA THR A 273 -1.67 -2.22 -26.58
C THR A 273 -2.11 -1.01 -25.76
N CYS A 274 -2.28 -1.15 -24.45
CA CYS A 274 -2.60 -0.04 -23.58
C CYS A 274 -1.33 0.74 -23.25
N THR A 275 -1.43 2.07 -23.28
CA THR A 275 -0.34 2.99 -22.93
C THR A 275 -0.60 3.71 -21.62
N ASN A 276 -1.80 3.54 -21.06
CA ASN A 276 -2.25 4.17 -19.84
C ASN A 276 -2.92 3.11 -18.95
N LEU A 277 -2.72 3.22 -17.64
CA LEU A 277 -3.46 2.43 -16.64
C LEU A 277 -4.19 3.38 -15.70
N ILE A 278 -5.48 3.13 -15.49
CA ILE A 278 -6.26 3.76 -14.42
C ILE A 278 -6.37 2.76 -13.28
N HIS A 279 -6.08 3.19 -12.07
CA HIS A 279 -6.32 2.43 -10.86
C HIS A 279 -7.35 3.16 -10.00
N ILE A 280 -8.55 2.60 -9.88
CA ILE A 280 -9.62 3.13 -9.03
C ILE A 280 -9.52 2.39 -7.70
N ALA A 281 -9.12 3.11 -6.66
CA ALA A 281 -8.65 2.52 -5.40
C ALA A 281 -9.38 3.10 -4.19
N ASP A 282 -9.53 2.29 -3.15
CA ASP A 282 -10.01 2.74 -1.85
C ASP A 282 -8.92 3.54 -1.11
N ASN A 283 -9.25 4.76 -0.72
CA ASN A 283 -8.35 5.62 0.03
C ASN A 283 -8.16 5.18 1.50
N GLN A 284 -9.03 4.32 2.03
CA GLN A 284 -9.02 3.94 3.45
C GLN A 284 -8.11 2.76 3.78
N VAL A 285 -7.66 2.02 2.77
CA VAL A 285 -6.83 0.83 2.94
C VAL A 285 -5.52 0.95 2.18
N THR A 286 -4.50 0.21 2.62
CA THR A 286 -3.16 0.23 2.03
C THR A 286 -2.93 -1.04 1.24
N PRO A 287 -2.42 -0.97 0.00
CA PRO A 287 -2.08 -2.16 -0.76
C PRO A 287 -1.05 -3.03 -0.02
N ARG A 288 -1.37 -4.31 0.17
CA ARG A 288 -0.49 -5.32 0.81
C ARG A 288 0.77 -5.57 0.01
N ASP A 289 0.65 -5.48 -1.30
CA ASP A 289 1.59 -6.00 -2.28
C ASP A 289 2.46 -4.89 -2.91
N MET A 290 2.66 -3.78 -2.19
CA MET A 290 3.54 -2.67 -2.60
C MET A 290 4.96 -3.10 -2.98
N ILE A 291 5.45 -4.22 -2.45
CA ILE A 291 6.75 -4.79 -2.84
C ILE A 291 6.81 -5.17 -4.33
N LEU A 292 5.67 -5.45 -4.96
CA LEU A 292 5.56 -5.79 -6.38
C LEU A 292 5.55 -4.55 -7.28
N LEU A 293 5.46 -3.33 -6.72
CA LEU A 293 5.34 -2.08 -7.49
C LEU A 293 6.52 -1.86 -8.45
N ALA A 294 7.70 -2.38 -8.11
CA ALA A 294 8.88 -2.32 -8.97
C ALA A 294 8.69 -2.99 -10.34
N ASN A 295 7.69 -3.88 -10.47
CA ASN A 295 7.38 -4.59 -11.71
C ASN A 295 6.35 -3.85 -12.59
N VAL A 296 5.78 -2.74 -12.12
CA VAL A 296 4.75 -1.98 -12.84
C VAL A 296 5.40 -1.10 -13.91
N THR A 297 5.07 -1.34 -15.17
CA THR A 297 5.75 -0.72 -16.33
C THR A 297 4.95 0.39 -17.00
N LEU A 298 3.65 0.52 -16.71
CA LEU A 298 2.81 1.60 -17.24
C LEU A 298 2.62 2.72 -16.20
N PRO A 299 2.52 3.99 -16.62
CA PRO A 299 2.11 5.07 -15.74
C PRO A 299 0.72 4.83 -15.14
N VAL A 300 0.64 4.77 -13.82
CA VAL A 300 -0.60 4.50 -13.09
C VAL A 300 -1.29 5.81 -12.70
N LYS A 301 -2.48 6.01 -13.25
CA LYS A 301 -3.38 7.11 -12.92
C LYS A 301 -4.31 6.66 -11.80
N VAL A 302 -3.97 7.02 -10.57
CA VAL A 302 -4.75 6.62 -9.39
C VAL A 302 -5.94 7.56 -9.24
N ILE A 303 -7.15 7.02 -9.26
CA ILE A 303 -8.39 7.69 -8.89
C ILE A 303 -8.75 7.22 -7.49
N THR A 304 -8.69 8.13 -6.51
CA THR A 304 -8.92 7.79 -5.10
C THR A 304 -10.37 8.03 -4.71
N CYS A 305 -11.05 6.97 -4.28
CA CYS A 305 -12.42 7.05 -3.78
C CYS A 305 -12.46 7.26 -2.27
N GLN A 306 -13.61 7.68 -1.73
CA GLN A 306 -13.86 7.84 -0.28
C GLN A 306 -12.98 8.88 0.44
N LEU A 307 -12.67 10.00 -0.24
CA LEU A 307 -11.86 11.08 0.34
C LEU A 307 -12.59 11.99 1.34
N SER A 308 -13.91 11.85 1.52
CA SER A 308 -14.75 12.83 2.23
C SER A 308 -14.40 13.07 3.70
N SER A 309 -13.56 12.23 4.31
CA SER A 309 -13.16 12.36 5.72
C SER A 309 -11.68 12.11 6.01
N TYR A 310 -10.85 11.78 5.02
CA TYR A 310 -9.49 11.28 5.26
C TYR A 310 -8.43 11.93 4.34
N PRO A 311 -7.18 12.09 4.83
CA PRO A 311 -6.04 12.36 3.97
C PRO A 311 -5.89 11.29 2.89
N VAL A 312 -5.28 11.66 1.77
CA VAL A 312 -4.93 10.70 0.72
C VAL A 312 -3.95 9.66 1.27
N ASN A 313 -4.20 8.37 1.03
CA ASN A 313 -3.28 7.31 1.39
C ASN A 313 -1.90 7.56 0.73
N PRO A 314 -0.81 7.70 1.51
CA PRO A 314 0.54 7.92 0.97
C PRO A 314 1.04 6.84 0.02
N ASP A 315 0.59 5.59 0.14
CA ASP A 315 0.98 4.50 -0.75
C ASP A 315 0.33 4.64 -2.13
N LEU A 316 -0.90 5.18 -2.21
CA LEU A 316 -1.53 5.55 -3.48
C LEU A 316 -0.78 6.69 -4.20
N ILE A 317 -0.29 7.68 -3.43
CA ILE A 317 0.62 8.72 -3.96
C ILE A 317 1.91 8.07 -4.47
N THR A 318 2.43 7.09 -3.73
CA THR A 318 3.66 6.37 -4.07
C THR A 318 3.51 5.56 -5.35
N ILE A 319 2.39 4.86 -5.56
CA ILE A 319 2.08 4.15 -6.81
C ILE A 319 2.10 5.11 -8.00
N ALA A 320 1.35 6.22 -7.91
CA ALA A 320 1.31 7.22 -8.96
C ALA A 320 2.70 7.82 -9.23
N SER A 321 3.45 8.17 -8.19
CA SER A 321 4.78 8.78 -8.31
C SER A 321 5.82 7.83 -8.93
N ARG A 322 5.94 6.60 -8.41
CA ARG A 322 6.98 5.65 -8.85
C ARG A 322 6.78 5.13 -10.26
N THR A 323 5.54 5.12 -10.73
CA THR A 323 5.20 4.69 -12.09
C THR A 323 5.24 5.84 -13.10
N GLY A 324 5.52 7.08 -12.66
CA GLY A 324 5.45 8.27 -13.50
C GLY A 324 4.02 8.63 -13.93
N GLY A 325 3.03 8.12 -13.19
CA GLY A 325 1.62 8.43 -13.37
C GLY A 325 1.17 9.66 -12.57
N SER A 326 -0.08 9.64 -12.14
CA SER A 326 -0.75 10.80 -11.56
C SER A 326 -1.82 10.39 -10.56
N LEU A 327 -2.14 11.29 -9.63
CA LEU A 327 -3.18 11.10 -8.61
C LEU A 327 -4.37 12.02 -8.92
N HIS A 328 -5.58 11.50 -8.81
CA HIS A 328 -6.82 12.17 -9.17
C HIS A 328 -7.84 12.04 -8.05
N THR A 329 -8.26 13.17 -7.51
CA THR A 329 -9.30 13.28 -6.49
C THR A 329 -10.58 13.85 -7.11
N LEU A 330 -11.63 14.07 -6.31
CA LEU A 330 -12.85 14.72 -6.80
C LEU A 330 -12.55 16.10 -7.42
N GLU A 331 -11.64 16.86 -6.79
CA GLU A 331 -11.43 18.29 -7.04
C GLU A 331 -10.05 18.61 -7.64
N GLN A 332 -9.06 17.73 -7.50
CA GLN A 332 -7.66 18.01 -7.84
C GLN A 332 -7.04 16.88 -8.66
N ASP A 333 -6.26 17.25 -9.66
CA ASP A 333 -5.39 16.36 -10.42
C ASP A 333 -3.92 16.70 -10.12
N ILE A 334 -3.13 15.72 -9.69
CA ILE A 334 -1.72 15.86 -9.33
C ILE A 334 -0.89 15.04 -10.31
N ILE A 335 -0.25 15.72 -11.26
CA ILE A 335 0.35 15.08 -12.47
C ILE A 335 1.87 14.93 -12.46
N ASN A 336 2.61 15.68 -11.62
CA ASN A 336 4.08 15.64 -11.59
C ASN A 336 4.60 15.23 -10.21
N LEU A 337 4.12 14.09 -9.71
CA LEU A 337 4.53 13.55 -8.42
C LEU A 337 6.01 13.11 -8.45
N SER A 338 6.45 12.43 -9.51
CA SER A 338 7.82 11.93 -9.64
C SER A 338 8.89 13.03 -9.66
N GLY A 339 8.53 14.24 -10.11
CA GLY A 339 9.40 15.40 -10.16
C GLY A 339 9.66 16.07 -8.81
N ILE A 340 8.93 15.74 -7.75
CA ILE A 340 9.21 16.24 -6.40
C ILE A 340 10.53 15.62 -5.93
N PRO A 341 11.53 16.39 -5.46
CA PRO A 341 12.79 15.81 -4.98
C PRO A 341 12.60 15.04 -3.67
N VAL A 342 13.51 14.12 -3.34
CA VAL A 342 13.55 13.49 -1.99
C VAL A 342 13.68 14.60 -0.94
N ASN A 343 12.93 14.48 0.16
CA ASN A 343 12.68 15.50 1.18
C ASN A 343 11.82 16.70 0.76
N GLY A 344 11.49 16.81 -0.54
CA GLY A 344 10.51 17.77 -1.02
C GLY A 344 9.12 17.47 -0.50
N THR A 345 8.29 18.52 -0.40
CA THR A 345 6.93 18.42 0.12
C THR A 345 5.90 18.79 -0.93
N ILE A 346 4.70 18.21 -0.80
CA ILE A 346 3.53 18.54 -1.61
C ILE A 346 2.30 18.65 -0.71
N VAL A 347 1.41 19.58 -1.05
CA VAL A 347 0.11 19.72 -0.37
C VAL A 347 -0.96 19.11 -1.26
N ILE A 348 -1.77 18.21 -0.69
CA ILE A 348 -2.91 17.58 -1.35
C ILE A 348 -4.12 17.73 -0.44
N GLY A 349 -5.13 18.47 -0.92
CA GLY A 349 -6.21 18.95 -0.06
C GLY A 349 -5.65 19.82 1.07
N ARG A 350 -5.90 19.43 2.32
CA ARG A 350 -5.42 20.13 3.53
C ARG A 350 -4.18 19.50 4.16
N ASN A 351 -3.68 18.40 3.60
CA ASN A 351 -2.62 17.61 4.19
C ASN A 351 -1.31 17.82 3.45
N THR A 352 -0.20 17.75 4.17
CA THR A 352 1.15 17.88 3.63
C THR A 352 1.85 16.52 3.63
N TYR A 353 2.48 16.20 2.51
CA TYR A 353 3.24 14.96 2.32
C TYR A 353 4.69 15.28 2.02
N ARG A 354 5.60 14.44 2.50
CA ARG A 354 7.02 14.50 2.17
C ARG A 354 7.40 13.29 1.33
N ARG A 355 8.14 13.54 0.24
CA ARG A 355 8.76 12.47 -0.54
C ARG A 355 9.97 11.93 0.21
N THR A 356 10.03 10.62 0.38
CA THR A 356 11.17 9.86 0.90
C THR A 356 11.78 9.03 -0.23
N ILE A 357 12.86 8.29 0.06
CA ILE A 357 13.40 7.30 -0.89
C ILE A 357 12.42 6.14 -1.13
N ASN A 358 11.58 5.84 -0.14
CA ASN A 358 10.66 4.70 -0.15
C ASN A 358 9.27 5.02 -0.69
N GLY A 359 8.92 6.30 -0.87
CA GLY A 359 7.58 6.71 -1.27
C GLY A 359 7.21 8.06 -0.66
N TYR A 360 5.95 8.23 -0.29
CA TYR A 360 5.45 9.41 0.41
C TYR A 360 5.06 9.05 1.84
N ILE A 361 5.20 10.04 2.72
CA ILE A 361 4.65 9.98 4.08
C ILE A 361 3.84 11.26 4.32
N GLN A 362 2.73 11.14 5.04
CA GLN A 362 2.01 12.31 5.55
C GLN A 362 2.80 12.91 6.73
N ILE A 363 2.91 14.24 6.78
CA ILE A 363 3.69 14.95 7.81
C ILE A 363 2.90 16.05 8.52
N ALA A 364 1.77 16.48 7.97
CA ALA A 364 0.86 17.44 8.60
C ALA A 364 -0.55 17.29 8.02
#